data_AF-A0AA89BLI9-F1
#
_entry.id   AF-A0AA89BLI9-F1
#
_cell.length_a   1.000
_cell.length_b   1.000
_cell.length_c   1.000
_cell.angle_alpha   90.00
_cell.angle_beta   90.00
_cell.angle_gamma   90.00
#
_symmetry.space_group_name_H-M   'P 1'
#
loop_
_entity.id
_entity.type
_entity.pdbx_description
1 polymer ?
#
loop_
_entity_poly.entity_id
_entity_poly.type
_entity_poly.pdbx_seq_one_letter_code
_entity_poly.pdbx_strand_id
1 'polypeptide(L)'
;MAAHKPVSVCDTIKCTNRHLYPSVFNVLVALLTIPVSTATAERSFSCLKRLKTYLRSTMGQTRLQNLAVLHTHSAIDVDVEKIIDIFADKKKRNLNFVF
;
A
#
# COMPACT_ATOMS: atom_id res chain seq x y z
N MET A 1 3.04 45.35 -5.30
CA MET A 1 3.63 44.06 -4.91
C MET A 1 2.49 43.12 -4.55
N ALA A 2 1.80 42.59 -5.56
CA ALA A 2 0.55 41.86 -5.36
C ALA A 2 0.86 40.43 -4.92
N ALA A 3 0.47 40.07 -3.69
CA ALA A 3 0.48 38.69 -3.23
C ALA A 3 -0.44 37.88 -4.14
N HIS A 4 0.15 37.11 -5.05
CA HIS A 4 -0.59 36.25 -5.97
C HIS A 4 -1.38 35.23 -5.14
N LYS A 5 -2.71 35.34 -5.15
CA LYS A 5 -3.59 34.41 -4.44
C LYS A 5 -3.29 32.98 -4.95
N PRO A 6 -3.00 32.01 -4.07
CA PRO A 6 -2.75 30.65 -4.53
C PRO A 6 -4.04 30.08 -5.12
N VAL A 7 -3.94 29.55 -6.35
CA VAL A 7 -5.07 28.99 -7.11
C VAL A 7 -5.25 27.50 -6.82
N SER A 8 -4.17 26.81 -6.42
CA SER A 8 -4.16 25.37 -6.11
C SER A 8 -3.82 25.11 -4.64
N VAL A 9 -4.41 24.06 -4.07
CA VAL A 9 -4.16 23.59 -2.69
C VAL A 9 -2.67 23.26 -2.49
N CYS A 10 -2.01 22.72 -3.51
CA CYS A 10 -0.57 22.43 -3.48
C CYS A 10 0.30 23.68 -3.29
N ASP A 11 -0.13 24.81 -3.85
CA ASP A 11 0.61 26.08 -3.73
C ASP A 11 0.30 26.79 -2.43
N THR A 12 -0.94 26.66 -1.94
CA THR A 12 -1.34 27.16 -0.61
C THR A 12 -0.47 26.55 0.48
N ILE A 13 -0.17 25.24 0.41
CA ILE A 13 0.66 24.54 1.41
C ILE A 13 2.10 25.05 1.46
N LYS A 14 2.67 25.44 0.31
CA LYS A 14 4.04 25.99 0.22
C LYS A 14 4.13 27.38 0.84
N CYS A 15 3.04 28.15 0.74
CA CYS A 15 2.96 29.50 1.28
C CYS A 15 2.49 29.55 2.75
N THR A 16 2.03 28.43 3.33
CA THR A 16 1.55 28.42 4.72
C THR A 16 2.70 28.20 5.70
N ASN A 17 2.82 29.07 6.70
CA ASN A 17 3.80 28.87 7.77
C ASN A 17 3.25 27.88 8.81
N ARG A 18 3.86 26.68 8.85
CA ARG A 18 3.48 25.57 9.72
C ARG A 18 3.50 25.91 11.21
N HIS A 19 4.41 26.80 11.63
CA HIS A 19 4.58 27.16 13.04
C HIS A 19 3.51 28.14 13.54
N LEU A 20 3.00 28.99 12.66
CA LEU A 20 1.96 29.97 13.00
C LEU A 20 0.55 29.37 12.94
N TYR A 21 0.31 28.44 12.01
CA TYR A 21 -1.02 27.85 11.80
C TYR A 21 -0.98 26.32 11.62
N PRO A 22 -0.63 25.57 12.68
CA PRO A 22 -0.46 24.11 12.60
C PRO A 22 -1.75 23.37 12.24
N SER A 23 -2.91 23.81 12.77
CA SER A 23 -4.21 23.17 12.48
C SER A 23 -4.62 23.31 11.02
N VAL A 24 -4.41 24.49 10.44
CA VAL A 24 -4.73 24.77 9.03
C VAL A 24 -3.83 23.94 8.11
N PHE A 25 -2.53 23.87 8.42
CA PHE A 25 -1.59 23.05 7.69
C PHE A 25 -2.00 21.56 7.69
N ASN A 26 -2.40 21.02 8.84
CA ASN A 26 -2.82 19.62 8.94
C ASN A 26 -4.08 19.32 8.12
N VAL A 27 -5.06 20.23 8.09
CA VAL A 27 -6.27 20.08 7.27
C VAL A 27 -5.92 20.11 5.77
N LEU A 28 -5.01 20.99 5.35
CA LEU A 28 -4.55 21.05 3.96
C LEU A 28 -3.81 19.77 3.54
N VAL A 29 -2.98 19.21 4.43
CA VAL A 29 -2.33 17.91 4.21
C VAL A 29 -3.37 16.80 4.09
N ALA A 30 -4.34 16.75 5.01
CA ALA A 30 -5.41 15.75 4.98
C ALA A 30 -6.18 15.82 3.64
N LEU A 31 -6.52 17.02 3.19
CA LEU A 31 -7.23 17.26 1.94
C LEU A 31 -6.43 16.80 0.70
N LEU A 32 -5.09 16.93 0.72
CA LEU A 32 -4.23 16.41 -0.35
C LEU A 32 -4.02 14.89 -0.28
N THR A 33 -4.06 14.29 0.92
CA THR A 33 -3.90 12.84 1.09
C THR A 33 -5.16 12.05 0.76
N ILE A 34 -6.34 12.66 0.88
CA ILE A 34 -7.59 12.01 0.48
C ILE A 34 -7.51 11.84 -1.04
N PRO A 35 -7.58 10.60 -1.56
CA PRO A 35 -7.55 10.37 -2.98
C PRO A 35 -8.79 11.02 -3.61
N VAL A 36 -8.57 12.00 -4.48
CA VAL A 36 -9.64 12.68 -5.24
C VAL A 36 -10.29 11.71 -6.25
N SER A 37 -9.59 10.62 -6.59
CA SER A 37 -10.01 9.63 -7.58
C SER A 37 -10.16 8.23 -6.98
N THR A 38 -11.15 7.49 -7.47
CA THR A 38 -11.39 6.07 -7.15
C THR A 38 -10.39 5.12 -7.81
N ALA A 39 -9.52 5.62 -8.70
CA ALA A 39 -8.61 4.78 -9.51
C ALA A 39 -7.72 3.83 -8.69
N THR A 40 -7.25 4.25 -7.51
CA THR A 40 -6.45 3.40 -6.62
C THR A 40 -7.27 2.25 -6.03
N ALA A 41 -8.52 2.51 -5.65
CA ALA A 41 -9.43 1.47 -5.17
C ALA A 41 -9.82 0.51 -6.30
N GLU A 42 -10.13 1.03 -7.49
CA GLU A 42 -10.43 0.24 -8.69
C GLU A 42 -9.27 -0.67 -9.09
N ARG A 43 -8.03 -0.17 -9.04
CA ARG A 43 -6.82 -0.97 -9.25
C ARG A 43 -6.75 -2.14 -8.26
N SER A 44 -7.00 -1.89 -6.97
CA SER A 44 -7.01 -2.92 -5.93
C SER A 44 -8.11 -3.97 -6.15
N PHE A 45 -9.33 -3.56 -6.50
CA PHE A 45 -10.42 -4.48 -6.80
C PHE A 45 -10.18 -5.28 -8.09
N SER A 46 -9.61 -4.67 -9.12
CA SER A 46 -9.18 -5.36 -10.34
C SER A 46 -8.12 -6.42 -10.04
N CYS A 47 -7.17 -6.10 -9.16
CA CYS A 47 -6.19 -7.07 -8.67
C CYS A 47 -6.83 -8.23 -7.90
N LEU A 48 -7.74 -7.94 -6.97
CA LEU A 48 -8.47 -8.96 -6.21
C LEU A 48 -9.27 -9.89 -7.13
N LYS A 49 -9.90 -9.35 -8.18
CA LYS A 49 -10.63 -10.14 -9.19
C LYS A 49 -9.72 -11.13 -9.92
N ARG A 50 -8.45 -10.77 -10.18
CA ARG A 50 -7.46 -11.70 -10.77
C ARG A 50 -6.98 -12.76 -9.78
N LEU A 51 -6.84 -12.41 -8.50
CA LEU A 51 -6.35 -13.32 -7.46
C LEU A 51 -7.42 -14.33 -7.01
N LYS A 52 -8.67 -13.87 -6.84
CA LYS A 52 -9.80 -14.69 -6.39
C LYS A 52 -10.59 -15.21 -7.59
N THR A 53 -10.12 -16.32 -8.14
CA THR A 53 -10.82 -17.04 -9.22
C THR A 53 -11.71 -18.16 -8.67
N TYR A 54 -12.63 -18.67 -9.50
CA TYR A 54 -13.53 -19.76 -9.14
C TYR A 54 -12.78 -21.01 -8.61
N LEU A 55 -11.68 -21.38 -9.28
CA LEU A 55 -10.82 -22.50 -8.88
C LEU A 55 -10.07 -22.25 -7.56
N ARG A 56 -9.97 -21.00 -7.09
CA ARG A 56 -9.31 -20.59 -5.84
C ARG A 56 -10.31 -20.09 -4.80
N SER A 57 -11.58 -20.48 -4.93
CA SER A 57 -12.68 -20.03 -4.07
C SER A 57 -12.52 -20.41 -2.59
N THR A 58 -11.84 -21.53 -2.30
CA THR A 58 -11.57 -22.02 -0.93
C THR A 58 -10.41 -21.30 -0.21
N MET A 59 -9.79 -20.28 -0.83
CA MET A 59 -8.66 -19.59 -0.21
C MET A 59 -9.08 -18.75 1.00
N GLY A 60 -8.39 -18.93 2.13
CA GLY A 60 -8.62 -18.15 3.35
C GLY A 60 -8.27 -16.67 3.22
N GLN A 61 -8.96 -15.81 3.99
CA GLN A 61 -8.87 -14.35 3.89
C GLN A 61 -7.45 -13.83 4.16
N THR A 62 -6.76 -14.36 5.18
CA THR A 62 -5.39 -13.94 5.51
C THR A 62 -4.44 -14.16 4.34
N ARG A 63 -4.56 -15.30 3.65
CA ARG A 63 -3.74 -15.60 2.48
C ARG A 63 -4.09 -14.70 1.29
N LEU A 64 -5.39 -14.45 1.06
CA LEU A 64 -5.87 -13.56 0.01
C LEU A 64 -5.32 -12.14 0.19
N GLN A 65 -5.42 -11.59 1.40
CA GLN A 65 -4.97 -10.25 1.72
C GLN A 65 -3.46 -10.10 1.52
N ASN A 66 -2.67 -11.05 2.02
CA ASN A 66 -1.22 -11.03 1.85
C ASN A 66 -0.81 -11.08 0.38
N LEU A 67 -1.48 -11.90 -0.43
CA LEU A 67 -1.24 -11.97 -1.89
C LEU A 67 -1.65 -10.68 -2.60
N ALA A 68 -2.75 -10.05 -2.18
CA ALA A 68 -3.20 -8.79 -2.75
C ALA A 68 -2.18 -7.67 -2.50
N VAL A 69 -1.60 -7.59 -1.30
CA VAL A 69 -0.54 -6.63 -0.97
C VAL A 69 0.70 -6.87 -1.83
N LEU A 70 1.16 -8.12 -1.92
CA LEU A 70 2.30 -8.49 -2.76
C LEU A 70 2.09 -8.13 -4.24
N HIS A 71 0.90 -8.39 -4.78
CA HIS A 71 0.61 -8.08 -6.17
C HIS A 71 0.46 -6.57 -6.42
N THR A 72 -0.12 -5.80 -5.50
CA THR A 72 -0.23 -4.34 -5.65
C THR A 72 1.13 -3.64 -5.55
N HIS A 73 2.02 -4.15 -4.70
CA HIS A 73 3.35 -3.60 -4.46
C HIS A 73 4.47 -4.39 -5.17
N SER A 74 4.17 -5.00 -6.32
CA SER A 74 5.10 -5.85 -7.06
C SER A 74 6.32 -5.12 -7.64
N ALA A 75 6.36 -3.79 -7.56
CA ALA A 75 7.50 -2.96 -7.98
C ALA A 75 8.60 -2.86 -6.91
N ILE A 76 8.34 -3.32 -5.69
CA ILE A 76 9.34 -3.35 -4.62
C ILE A 76 10.19 -4.60 -4.84
N ASP A 77 11.50 -4.42 -4.97
CA ASP A 77 12.45 -5.52 -5.07
C ASP A 77 12.46 -6.29 -3.74
N VAL A 78 12.36 -7.61 -3.81
CA VAL A 78 12.35 -8.47 -2.64
C VAL A 78 13.51 -9.43 -2.72
N ASP A 79 14.38 -9.37 -1.71
CA ASP A 79 15.52 -10.27 -1.56
C ASP A 79 15.05 -11.71 -1.37
N VAL A 80 15.25 -12.51 -2.42
CA VAL A 80 14.82 -13.91 -2.48
C VAL A 80 15.64 -14.78 -1.54
N GLU A 81 16.94 -14.49 -1.34
CA GLU A 81 17.81 -15.28 -0.47
C GLU A 81 17.32 -15.19 0.97
N LYS A 82 17.01 -13.98 1.42
CA LYS A 82 16.44 -13.74 2.74
C LYS A 82 15.08 -14.42 2.92
N ILE A 83 14.23 -14.48 1.89
CA ILE A 83 12.96 -15.22 1.97
C ILE A 83 13.20 -16.71 2.16
N ILE A 84 14.18 -17.28 1.45
CA ILE A 84 14.55 -18.69 1.56
C ILE A 84 15.00 -19.00 2.98
N ASP A 85 15.87 -18.18 3.56
CA ASP A 85 16.35 -18.35 4.93
C ASP A 85 15.20 -18.28 5.95
N ILE A 86 14.34 -17.26 5.85
CA ILE A 86 13.15 -17.12 6.72
C ILE A 86 12.21 -18.33 6.58
N PHE A 87 12.06 -18.85 5.37
CA PHE A 87 11.20 -20.00 5.09
C PHE A 87 11.80 -21.32 5.61
N ALA A 88 13.13 -21.46 5.56
CA ALA A 88 13.87 -22.57 6.14
C ALA A 88 13.75 -22.55 7.67
N ASP A 89 13.93 -21.39 8.30
CA ASP A 89 13.85 -21.22 9.76
C ASP A 89 12.43 -21.45 10.31
N LYS A 90 11.40 -20.98 9.60
CA LYS A 90 10.00 -21.09 10.08
C LYS A 90 9.47 -22.51 10.14
N LYS A 91 10.11 -23.49 9.50
CA LYS A 91 9.59 -24.85 9.43
C LYS A 91 10.73 -25.86 9.52
N LYS A 92 10.90 -26.48 10.69
CA LYS A 92 11.59 -27.79 10.84
C LYS A 92 10.85 -28.84 10.00
N ARG A 93 11.00 -28.80 8.68
CA ARG A 93 10.58 -29.87 7.76
C ARG A 93 11.65 -30.96 7.77
N ASN A 94 11.96 -31.49 8.94
CA ASN A 94 12.68 -32.74 9.04
C ASN A 94 11.66 -33.81 8.64
N LEU A 95 11.62 -34.17 7.36
CA LEU A 95 10.97 -35.42 6.95
C LEU A 95 11.79 -36.54 7.59
N ASN A 96 11.33 -37.05 8.73
CA ASN A 96 11.83 -38.30 9.28
C ASN A 96 11.42 -39.40 8.30
N PHE A 97 12.32 -39.73 7.37
CA PHE A 97 12.26 -40.98 6.64
C PHE A 97 12.55 -42.09 7.63
N VAL A 98 11.51 -42.59 8.28
CA VAL A 98 11.56 -43.85 9.01
C VAL A 98 11.54 -44.94 7.92
N PHE A 99 12.72 -45.52 7.67
CA PHE A 99 12.85 -46.79 6.97
C PHE A 99 12.49 -47.94 7.90
#